data_AF-A0A7W7N3R9-F1
#
_entry.id   AF-A0A7W7N3R9-F1
#
_cell.length_a   1.000
_cell.length_b   1.000
_cell.length_c   1.000
_cell.angle_alpha   90.00
_cell.angle_beta   90.00
_cell.angle_gamma   90.00
#
_symmetry.space_group_name_H-M   'P 1'
#
loop_
_entity.id
_entity.type
_entity.pdbx_description
1 polymer ?
#
loop_
_entity_poly.entity_id
_entity_poly.type
_entity_poly.pdbx_seq_one_letter_code
_entity_poly.pdbx_strand_id
1 'polypeptide(L)'
;MRTDRQIAALRSREARYEVAVADSRGLYIRVWPTGAKGFELRYTAENGKRRRHVLGAYPDVTLAEARRLSAAARVAVLGGTDPVAERSARREEARTGETLEDLAEAYWRAASKGLHGGRRRPKQARTIESERSLFRRYIKPALGDMRFAAIRRTDIRIFMRDMAANSGLAPASLASVGGVLLGVLGFAVYEDRLEANPAYGLTRPLALMPRERMFDDEALRILWNEASLASLPRTPGEKTAGKHARLDAPTGLAIQFLMTTLTRRSEAAEVLWSEIDMDSAVWTIPSHRSKARHVQVVPLPNEALAILRRARALYPKSPWVFPAPRNRTGPVDSRALTRAVVRTCTRRNLPAGSPHDVRRSGATTLTGRYGVGRFIVGHLLGHTVRDGATVTGVYDRYSYMAEKRAALQTWASHVANLKPSGQRDQAGQPSWE
;
A
#
# COMPACT_ATOMS: atom_id res chain seq x y z
N MET A 1 57.31 10.65 -23.98
CA MET A 1 56.58 11.15 -25.17
C MET A 1 56.63 12.66 -25.23
N ARG A 2 56.86 13.23 -26.41
CA ARG A 2 57.02 14.69 -26.63
C ARG A 2 55.95 15.30 -27.55
N THR A 3 55.30 14.52 -28.42
CA THR A 3 54.30 15.02 -29.38
C THR A 3 53.07 14.11 -29.48
N ASP A 4 51.92 14.66 -29.91
CA ASP A 4 50.70 13.88 -30.17
C ASP A 4 50.92 12.80 -31.23
N ARG A 5 51.77 13.03 -32.23
CA ARG A 5 52.13 12.03 -33.24
C ARG A 5 52.80 10.80 -32.63
N GLN A 6 53.69 11.00 -31.65
CA GLN A 6 54.31 9.88 -30.93
C GLN A 6 53.31 9.12 -30.05
N ILE A 7 52.30 9.82 -29.53
CA ILE A 7 51.22 9.23 -28.73
C ILE A 7 50.26 8.41 -29.60
N ALA A 8 49.87 8.93 -30.77
CA ALA A 8 49.07 8.21 -31.74
C ALA A 8 49.74 6.89 -32.16
N ALA A 9 51.07 6.91 -32.33
CA ALA A 9 51.88 5.75 -32.70
C ALA A 9 52.01 4.66 -31.61
N LEU A 10 51.51 4.89 -30.39
CA LEU A 10 51.53 3.88 -29.33
C LEU A 10 50.60 2.71 -29.66
N ARG A 11 51.20 1.52 -29.79
CA ARG A 11 50.48 0.26 -30.05
C ARG A 11 50.03 -0.41 -28.76
N SER A 12 48.87 -1.06 -28.78
CA SER A 12 48.46 -1.92 -27.67
C SER A 12 49.44 -3.07 -27.46
N ARG A 13 49.47 -3.56 -26.22
CA ARG A 13 50.22 -4.75 -25.78
C ARG A 13 49.27 -5.65 -24.99
N GLU A 14 49.68 -6.89 -24.73
CA GLU A 14 48.90 -7.86 -23.94
C GLU A 14 48.53 -7.33 -22.56
N ALA A 15 49.45 -6.60 -21.92
CA ALA A 15 49.21 -5.91 -20.66
C ALA A 15 49.14 -4.39 -20.87
N ARG A 16 48.29 -3.74 -20.07
CA ARG A 16 48.25 -2.28 -19.97
C ARG A 16 49.62 -1.74 -19.57
N TYR A 17 50.06 -0.67 -20.21
CA TYR A 17 51.33 -0.04 -19.89
C TYR A 17 51.21 1.49 -19.86
N GLU A 18 52.20 2.13 -19.26
CA GLU A 18 52.25 3.56 -19.03
C GLU A 18 53.53 4.12 -19.62
N VAL A 19 53.45 5.31 -20.21
CA VAL A 19 54.61 6.01 -20.76
C VAL A 19 54.65 7.42 -20.19
N ALA A 20 55.80 7.80 -19.63
CA ALA A 20 56.02 9.14 -19.12
C ALA A 20 55.96 10.18 -20.25
N VAL A 21 55.27 11.29 -19.98
CA VAL A 21 55.27 12.46 -20.85
C VAL A 21 56.45 13.35 -20.48
N ALA A 22 57.26 13.71 -21.46
CA ALA A 22 58.42 14.56 -21.26
C ALA A 22 57.96 15.98 -20.89
N ASP A 23 58.81 16.67 -20.12
CA ASP A 23 58.62 18.07 -19.74
C ASP A 23 57.37 18.30 -18.87
N SER A 24 56.86 17.24 -18.23
CA SER A 24 55.66 17.29 -17.39
C SER A 24 55.74 16.28 -16.26
N ARG A 25 56.22 16.74 -15.10
CA ARG A 25 56.47 15.88 -13.94
C ARG A 25 55.18 15.19 -13.48
N GLY A 26 55.21 13.85 -13.43
CA GLY A 26 54.09 13.05 -12.98
C GLY A 26 52.99 12.81 -14.03
N LEU A 27 53.11 13.37 -15.24
CA LEU A 27 52.16 13.14 -16.32
C LEU A 27 52.55 11.88 -17.11
N TYR A 28 51.59 10.98 -17.29
CA TYR A 28 51.74 9.75 -18.04
C TYR A 28 50.61 9.60 -19.05
N ILE A 29 50.89 8.90 -20.12
CA ILE A 29 49.86 8.33 -20.98
C ILE A 29 49.76 6.83 -20.71
N ARG A 30 48.55 6.38 -20.44
CA ARG A 30 48.22 4.98 -20.23
C ARG A 30 47.63 4.42 -21.51
N VAL A 31 48.07 3.22 -21.87
CA VAL A 31 47.61 2.50 -23.06
C VAL A 31 47.04 1.16 -22.60
N TRP A 32 45.80 0.88 -22.98
CA TRP A 32 45.11 -0.36 -22.65
C TRP A 32 45.30 -1.41 -23.75
N PRO A 33 45.13 -2.72 -23.47
CA PRO A 33 45.18 -3.77 -24.49
C PRO A 33 44.19 -3.57 -25.63
N THR A 34 43.08 -2.88 -25.36
CA THR A 34 42.07 -2.48 -26.36
C THR A 34 42.54 -1.39 -27.33
N GLY A 35 43.72 -0.81 -27.13
CA GLY A 35 44.25 0.30 -27.93
C GLY A 35 43.77 1.68 -27.47
N ALA A 36 42.85 1.74 -26.50
CA ALA A 36 42.43 2.98 -25.85
C ALA A 36 43.63 3.65 -25.16
N LYS A 37 43.64 4.99 -25.16
CA LYS A 37 44.72 5.81 -24.60
C LYS A 37 44.13 6.90 -23.73
N GLY A 38 44.82 7.25 -22.65
CA GLY A 38 44.32 8.26 -21.71
C GLY A 38 45.42 8.85 -20.87
N PHE A 39 45.31 10.14 -20.59
CA PHE A 39 46.26 10.87 -19.78
C PHE A 39 45.94 10.72 -18.30
N GLU A 40 46.99 10.56 -17.50
CA GLU A 40 46.89 10.51 -16.05
C GLU A 40 48.02 11.29 -15.38
N LEU A 41 47.68 11.98 -14.30
CA LEU A 41 48.63 12.62 -13.40
C LEU A 41 48.82 11.74 -12.17
N ARG A 42 50.08 11.45 -11.85
CA ARG A 42 50.52 10.80 -10.61
C ARG A 42 51.11 11.84 -9.68
N TYR A 43 50.59 11.89 -8.46
CA TYR A 43 51.04 12.81 -7.41
C TYR A 43 50.95 12.15 -6.04
N THR A 44 51.56 12.77 -5.05
CA THR A 44 51.42 12.41 -3.64
C THR A 44 50.51 13.46 -3.00
N ALA A 45 49.40 13.03 -2.41
CA ALA A 45 48.52 13.91 -1.65
C ALA A 45 49.16 14.32 -0.32
N GLU A 46 48.63 15.35 0.33
CA GLU A 46 49.13 15.88 1.60
C GLU A 46 49.21 14.82 2.72
N ASN A 47 48.28 13.86 2.72
CA ASN A 47 48.28 12.70 3.62
C ASN A 47 49.35 11.61 3.30
N GLY A 48 50.32 11.91 2.44
CA GLY A 48 51.40 11.02 2.03
C GLY A 48 50.99 9.90 1.04
N LYS A 49 49.71 9.78 0.68
CA LYS A 49 49.25 8.71 -0.23
C LYS A 49 49.54 9.05 -1.68
N ARG A 50 50.10 8.09 -2.42
CA ARG A 50 50.27 8.19 -3.87
C ARG A 50 48.91 8.03 -4.55
N ARG A 51 48.52 9.02 -5.36
CA ARG A 51 47.24 9.07 -6.09
C ARG A 51 47.45 9.14 -7.60
N ARG A 52 46.40 8.81 -8.32
CA ARG A 52 46.33 8.84 -9.78
C ARG A 52 45.05 9.57 -10.20
N HIS A 53 45.20 10.64 -10.97
CA HIS A 53 44.12 11.46 -11.49
C HIS A 53 44.03 11.27 -13.00
N VAL A 54 42.91 10.75 -13.50
CA VAL A 54 42.67 10.61 -14.95
C VAL A 54 42.22 11.95 -15.53
N LEU A 55 43.02 12.51 -16.44
CA LEU A 55 42.82 13.85 -17.03
C LEU A 55 41.93 13.81 -18.27
N GLY A 56 41.87 12.67 -18.96
CA GLY A 56 40.98 12.47 -20.10
C GLY A 56 41.49 11.42 -21.09
N ALA A 57 40.63 11.01 -22.02
CA ALA A 57 40.97 10.08 -23.08
C ALA A 57 41.63 10.82 -24.26
N TYR A 58 42.57 10.16 -24.94
CA TYR A 58 43.11 10.61 -26.22
C TYR A 58 42.33 9.95 -27.36
N PRO A 59 41.95 10.65 -28.44
CA PRO A 59 42.39 11.99 -28.84
C PRO A 59 41.55 13.17 -28.32
N ASP A 60 40.44 12.93 -27.61
CA ASP A 60 39.53 13.99 -27.13
C ASP A 60 40.23 15.03 -26.26
N VAL A 61 41.23 14.59 -25.49
CA VAL A 61 42.20 15.44 -24.81
C VAL A 61 43.53 15.32 -25.53
N THR A 62 44.02 16.43 -26.09
CA THR A 62 45.33 16.51 -26.75
C THR A 62 46.46 16.54 -25.73
N LEU A 63 47.70 16.28 -26.16
CA LEU A 63 48.87 16.41 -25.27
C LEU A 63 49.01 17.81 -24.67
N ALA A 64 48.76 18.85 -25.47
CA ALA A 64 48.81 20.24 -25.00
C ALA A 64 47.78 20.50 -23.88
N GLU A 65 46.56 19.99 -24.06
CA GLU A 65 45.50 20.13 -23.05
C GLU A 65 45.80 19.29 -21.81
N ALA A 66 46.30 18.06 -21.97
CA ALA A 66 46.73 17.23 -20.85
C ALA A 66 47.84 17.88 -20.01
N ARG A 67 48.78 18.61 -20.64
CA ARG A 67 49.80 19.40 -19.94
C ARG A 67 49.19 20.54 -19.13
N ARG A 68 48.25 21.29 -19.71
CA ARG A 68 47.53 22.37 -19.04
C ARG A 68 46.76 21.86 -17.82
N LEU A 69 45.98 20.79 -18.00
CA LEU A 69 45.21 20.13 -16.93
C LEU A 69 46.11 19.57 -15.83
N SER A 70 47.24 18.96 -16.21
CA SER A 70 48.24 18.47 -15.27
C SER A 70 48.86 19.59 -14.44
N ALA A 71 49.21 20.72 -15.06
CA ALA A 71 49.77 21.87 -14.33
C ALA A 71 48.76 22.45 -13.33
N ALA A 72 47.51 22.65 -13.76
CA ALA A 72 46.43 23.14 -12.89
C ALA A 72 46.17 22.20 -11.70
N ALA A 73 46.07 20.89 -11.95
CA ALA A 73 45.86 19.90 -10.89
C ALA A 73 47.03 19.84 -9.89
N ARG A 74 48.27 20.05 -10.35
CA ARG A 74 49.45 20.13 -9.46
C ARG A 74 49.44 21.37 -8.58
N VAL A 75 49.02 22.52 -9.11
CA VAL A 75 48.86 23.75 -8.32
C VAL A 75 47.81 23.54 -7.23
N ALA A 76 46.68 22.89 -7.55
CA ALA A 76 45.65 22.56 -6.57
C ALA A 76 46.16 21.63 -5.45
N VAL A 77 46.97 20.62 -5.81
CA VAL A 77 47.61 19.70 -4.85
C VAL A 77 48.59 20.43 -3.94
N LEU A 78 49.34 21.41 -4.45
CA LEU A 78 50.24 22.24 -3.63
C LEU A 78 49.47 23.14 -2.67
N GLY A 79 48.25 23.55 -3.02
CA GLY A 79 47.33 24.29 -2.15
C GLY A 79 46.52 23.42 -1.17
N GLY A 80 46.93 22.18 -0.91
CA GLY A 80 46.26 21.27 0.03
C GLY A 80 44.99 20.58 -0.49
N THR A 81 44.62 20.78 -1.76
CA THR A 81 43.41 20.19 -2.34
C THR A 81 43.72 18.87 -3.03
N ASP A 82 43.05 17.76 -2.66
CA ASP A 82 43.14 16.46 -3.36
C ASP A 82 42.06 16.36 -4.45
N PRO A 83 42.37 16.57 -5.75
CA PRO A 83 41.35 16.68 -6.79
C PRO A 83 40.66 15.35 -7.12
N VAL A 84 41.26 14.22 -6.74
CA VAL A 84 40.62 12.89 -6.86
C VAL A 84 39.57 12.71 -5.77
N ALA A 85 39.89 13.13 -4.53
CA ALA A 85 38.95 13.10 -3.41
C ALA A 85 37.77 14.06 -3.63
N GLU A 86 38.02 15.26 -4.12
CA GLU A 86 36.96 16.25 -4.41
C GLU A 86 36.06 15.79 -5.57
N ARG A 87 36.61 15.17 -6.63
CA ARG A 87 35.80 14.64 -7.73
C ARG A 87 34.98 13.42 -7.32
N SER A 88 35.49 12.57 -6.42
CA SER A 88 34.70 11.50 -5.82
C SER A 88 33.62 12.03 -4.88
N ALA A 89 33.93 13.02 -4.05
CA ALA A 89 32.99 13.66 -3.15
C ALA A 89 31.89 14.40 -3.93
N ARG A 90 32.22 15.15 -4.99
CA ARG A 90 31.24 15.79 -5.89
C ARG A 90 30.37 14.78 -6.65
N ARG A 91 30.93 13.64 -7.08
CA ARG A 91 30.15 12.57 -7.73
C ARG A 91 29.21 11.86 -6.74
N GLU A 92 29.61 11.76 -5.48
CA GLU A 92 28.82 11.17 -4.41
C GLU A 92 27.75 12.16 -3.89
N GLU A 93 28.08 13.42 -3.68
CA GLU A 93 27.16 14.50 -3.31
C GLU A 93 26.11 14.75 -4.40
N ALA A 94 26.48 14.66 -5.68
CA ALA A 94 25.55 14.72 -6.81
C ALA A 94 24.62 13.49 -6.90
N ARG A 95 24.91 12.40 -6.18
CA ARG A 95 24.06 11.19 -6.08
C ARG A 95 23.29 11.08 -4.75
N THR A 96 23.72 11.77 -3.68
CA THR A 96 23.25 11.56 -2.29
C THR A 96 22.74 12.81 -1.57
N GLY A 97 22.62 13.95 -2.27
CA GLY A 97 22.04 15.18 -1.72
C GLY A 97 20.52 15.15 -1.51
N GLU A 98 19.81 14.16 -2.06
CA GLU A 98 18.35 14.06 -1.93
C GLU A 98 17.92 13.75 -0.49
N THR A 99 16.83 14.37 -0.08
CA THR A 99 16.19 14.14 1.22
C THR A 99 15.36 12.85 1.21
N LEU A 100 14.89 12.42 2.38
CA LEU A 100 13.93 11.32 2.47
C LEU A 100 12.60 11.67 1.79
N GLU A 101 12.19 12.94 1.83
CA GLU A 101 10.99 13.40 1.13
C GLU A 101 11.13 13.27 -0.39
N ASP A 102 12.25 13.69 -0.96
CA ASP A 102 12.53 13.55 -2.40
C ASP A 102 12.46 12.08 -2.83
N LEU A 103 13.08 11.20 -2.03
CA LEU A 103 13.03 9.75 -2.25
C LEU A 103 11.61 9.20 -2.16
N ALA A 104 10.80 9.66 -1.20
CA ALA A 104 9.41 9.24 -1.05
C ALA A 104 8.55 9.66 -2.26
N GLU A 105 8.76 10.87 -2.78
CA GLU A 105 8.10 11.34 -3.99
C GLU A 105 8.49 10.53 -5.24
N ALA A 106 9.78 10.20 -5.39
CA ALA A 106 10.25 9.28 -6.42
C ALA A 106 9.61 7.88 -6.28
N TYR A 107 9.56 7.36 -5.05
CA TYR A 107 8.93 6.07 -4.75
C TYR A 107 7.47 6.02 -5.17
N TRP A 108 6.67 7.04 -4.85
CA TRP A 108 5.25 7.02 -5.22
C TRP A 108 5.03 7.19 -6.73
N ARG A 109 5.87 7.98 -7.42
CA ARG A 109 5.86 8.07 -8.89
C ARG A 109 6.21 6.74 -9.55
N ALA A 110 7.18 6.01 -9.01
CA ALA A 110 7.50 4.66 -9.47
C ALA A 110 6.36 3.67 -9.12
N ALA A 111 5.77 3.80 -7.94
CA ALA A 111 4.73 2.90 -7.45
C ALA A 111 3.44 2.96 -8.25
N SER A 112 3.06 4.14 -8.75
CA SER A 112 1.91 4.30 -9.65
C SER A 112 2.11 3.60 -10.99
N LYS A 113 3.37 3.37 -11.40
CA LYS A 113 3.75 2.64 -12.62
C LYS A 113 4.12 1.16 -12.36
N GLY A 114 4.13 0.73 -11.10
CA GLY A 114 4.56 -0.63 -10.71
C GLY A 114 6.07 -0.83 -10.60
N LEU A 115 6.87 0.24 -10.75
CA LEU A 115 8.33 0.19 -10.84
C LEU A 115 9.04 0.33 -9.46
N HIS A 116 8.34 0.05 -8.37
CA HIS A 116 8.81 0.31 -7.00
C HIS A 116 9.43 -0.94 -6.32
N GLY A 117 10.00 -1.84 -7.12
CA GLY A 117 10.72 -3.04 -6.67
C GLY A 117 10.30 -4.33 -7.37
N GLY A 118 11.18 -4.94 -8.17
CA GLY A 118 10.95 -6.21 -8.86
C GLY A 118 9.73 -6.21 -9.80
N ARG A 119 9.19 -7.41 -10.12
CA ARG A 119 7.96 -7.57 -10.94
C ARG A 119 6.69 -7.24 -10.14
N ARG A 120 6.53 -5.98 -9.71
CA ARG A 120 5.36 -5.49 -8.98
C ARG A 120 4.32 -4.88 -9.92
N ARG A 121 3.06 -4.97 -9.51
CA ARG A 121 1.94 -4.29 -10.18
C ARG A 121 1.84 -2.83 -9.71
N PRO A 122 1.26 -1.93 -10.53
CA PRO A 122 0.88 -0.59 -10.10
C PRO A 122 0.09 -0.58 -8.78
N LYS A 123 0.52 0.25 -7.83
CA LYS A 123 -0.24 0.51 -6.59
C LYS A 123 -1.50 1.30 -6.92
N GLN A 124 -2.55 1.10 -6.12
CA GLN A 124 -3.78 1.88 -6.26
C GLN A 124 -3.53 3.33 -5.80
N ALA A 125 -4.13 4.30 -6.49
CA ALA A 125 -4.03 5.73 -6.13
C ALA A 125 -4.38 5.98 -4.65
N ARG A 126 -5.45 5.35 -4.15
CA ARG A 126 -5.84 5.45 -2.72
C ARG A 126 -4.78 4.92 -1.74
N THR A 127 -3.99 3.93 -2.16
CA THR A 127 -2.92 3.37 -1.32
C THR A 127 -1.76 4.34 -1.26
N ILE A 128 -1.37 4.90 -2.41
CA ILE A 128 -0.35 5.96 -2.49
C ILE A 128 -0.77 7.16 -1.65
N GLU A 129 -2.02 7.62 -1.76
CA GLU A 129 -2.53 8.74 -0.96
C GLU A 129 -2.51 8.45 0.54
N SER A 130 -2.87 7.23 0.95
CA SER A 130 -2.77 6.82 2.35
C SER A 130 -1.32 6.82 2.84
N GLU A 131 -0.36 6.37 2.03
CA GLU A 131 1.07 6.39 2.37
C GLU A 131 1.60 7.83 2.45
N ARG A 132 1.25 8.69 1.49
CA ARG A 132 1.56 10.14 1.51
C ARG A 132 1.03 10.82 2.75
N SER A 133 -0.22 10.55 3.13
CA SER A 133 -0.80 11.12 4.35
C SER A 133 -0.09 10.65 5.62
N LEU A 134 0.30 9.37 5.70
CA LEU A 134 1.07 8.86 6.84
C LEU A 134 2.47 9.48 6.88
N PHE A 135 3.14 9.58 5.73
CA PHE A 135 4.45 10.20 5.60
C PHE A 135 4.40 11.66 6.05
N ARG A 136 3.53 12.48 5.45
CA ARG A 136 3.39 13.89 5.78
C ARG A 136 3.09 14.13 7.26
N ARG A 137 2.22 13.30 7.86
CA ARG A 137 1.77 13.50 9.24
C ARG A 137 2.78 13.05 10.28
N TYR A 138 3.51 11.96 10.01
CA TYR A 138 4.33 11.30 11.04
C TYR A 138 5.81 11.21 10.69
N ILE A 139 6.16 10.94 9.42
CA ILE A 139 7.56 10.72 9.04
C ILE A 139 8.25 12.03 8.70
N LYS A 140 7.62 12.87 7.87
CA LYS A 140 8.18 14.11 7.36
C LYS A 140 8.69 15.03 8.50
N PRO A 141 7.92 15.30 9.57
CA PRO A 141 8.35 16.22 10.62
C PRO A 141 9.63 15.80 11.35
N ALA A 142 9.95 14.50 11.36
CA ALA A 142 11.09 13.96 12.09
C ALA A 142 12.27 13.58 11.20
N LEU A 143 12.01 13.02 10.01
CA LEU A 143 13.01 12.41 9.14
C LEU A 143 12.98 12.94 7.70
N GLY A 144 11.98 13.74 7.33
CA GLY A 144 11.71 14.12 5.93
C GLY A 144 12.86 14.86 5.26
N ASP A 145 13.41 15.86 5.96
CA ASP A 145 14.46 16.75 5.44
C ASP A 145 15.87 16.14 5.58
N MET A 146 16.00 15.01 6.28
CA MET A 146 17.28 14.32 6.38
C MET A 146 17.65 13.71 5.03
N ARG A 147 18.94 13.77 4.67
CA ARG A 147 19.47 13.03 3.52
C ARG A 147 19.19 11.55 3.71
N PHE A 148 18.52 10.89 2.76
CA PHE A 148 18.10 9.50 2.96
C PHE A 148 19.29 8.55 3.16
N ALA A 149 20.44 8.87 2.55
CA ALA A 149 21.70 8.14 2.71
C ALA A 149 22.35 8.27 4.09
N ALA A 150 22.03 9.35 4.82
CA ALA A 150 22.54 9.59 6.17
C ALA A 150 21.68 8.95 7.27
N ILE A 151 20.47 8.47 6.94
CA ILE A 151 19.53 7.90 7.90
C ILE A 151 20.04 6.54 8.39
N ARG A 152 20.27 6.44 9.70
CA ARG A 152 20.78 5.24 10.36
C ARG A 152 19.65 4.43 10.98
N ARG A 153 19.94 3.16 11.27
CA ARG A 153 19.06 2.28 12.05
C ARG A 153 18.67 2.90 13.41
N THR A 154 19.59 3.64 14.03
CA THR A 154 19.35 4.30 15.33
C THR A 154 18.30 5.41 15.23
N ASP A 155 18.32 6.22 14.18
CA ASP A 155 17.35 7.31 13.97
C ASP A 155 15.93 6.73 13.83
N ILE A 156 15.80 5.65 13.05
CA ILE A 156 14.53 4.95 12.87
C ILE A 156 14.06 4.31 14.18
N ARG A 157 14.97 3.73 14.97
CA ARG A 157 14.62 3.15 16.27
C ARG A 157 14.10 4.20 17.24
N ILE A 158 14.78 5.35 17.33
CA ILE A 158 14.37 6.46 18.19
C ILE A 158 12.99 6.96 17.74
N PHE A 159 12.82 7.21 16.44
CA PHE A 159 11.55 7.63 15.87
C PHE A 159 10.40 6.66 16.17
N MET A 160 10.59 5.34 15.93
CA MET A 160 9.55 4.35 16.16
C MET A 160 9.21 4.18 17.65
N ARG A 161 10.20 4.34 18.55
CA ARG A 161 10.00 4.29 20.00
C ARG A 161 9.23 5.51 20.50
N ASP A 162 9.59 6.69 20.03
CA ASP A 162 8.89 7.94 20.33
C ASP A 162 7.43 7.87 19.87
N MET A 163 7.19 7.44 18.63
CA MET A 163 5.85 7.21 18.11
C MET A 163 5.04 6.23 18.98
N ALA A 164 5.65 5.12 19.43
CA ALA A 164 4.97 4.17 20.29
C ALA A 164 4.61 4.73 21.67
N ALA A 165 5.43 5.63 22.21
CA ALA A 165 5.20 6.26 23.51
C ALA A 165 4.21 7.42 23.45
N ASN A 166 4.31 8.27 22.40
CA ASN A 166 3.76 9.63 22.44
C ASN A 166 2.66 9.89 21.41
N SER A 167 2.49 9.05 20.38
CA SER A 167 1.54 9.35 19.29
C SER A 167 0.07 9.01 19.58
N GLY A 168 -0.20 8.21 20.62
CA GLY A 168 -1.54 7.66 20.90
C GLY A 168 -2.08 6.71 19.82
N LEU A 169 -1.25 6.31 18.84
CA LEU A 169 -1.66 5.43 17.76
C LEU A 169 -1.78 3.97 18.21
N ALA A 170 -2.80 3.29 17.69
CA ALA A 170 -2.90 1.84 17.83
C ALA A 170 -1.70 1.13 17.17
N PRO A 171 -1.27 -0.05 17.66
CA PRO A 171 -0.13 -0.79 17.12
C PRO A 171 -0.16 -1.02 15.60
N ALA A 172 -1.34 -1.28 15.03
CA ALA A 172 -1.50 -1.47 13.58
C ALA A 172 -1.21 -0.19 12.77
N SER A 173 -1.55 0.97 13.31
CA SER A 173 -1.26 2.27 12.69
C SER A 173 0.24 2.56 12.77
N LEU A 174 0.89 2.28 13.90
CA LEU A 174 2.35 2.38 14.04
C LEU A 174 3.09 1.48 13.04
N ALA A 175 2.65 0.22 12.90
CA ALA A 175 3.20 -0.69 11.90
C ALA A 175 2.98 -0.20 10.46
N SER A 176 1.88 0.53 10.20
CA SER A 176 1.63 1.14 8.89
C SER A 176 2.59 2.30 8.60
N VAL A 177 2.86 3.16 9.59
CA VAL A 177 3.87 4.23 9.48
C VAL A 177 5.25 3.63 9.20
N GLY A 178 5.67 2.63 9.99
CA GLY A 178 6.92 1.92 9.75
C GLY A 178 6.95 1.24 8.38
N GLY A 179 5.83 0.69 7.91
CA GLY A 179 5.71 0.10 6.58
C GLY A 179 6.00 1.08 5.44
N VAL A 180 5.64 2.36 5.59
CA VAL A 180 5.99 3.41 4.62
C VAL A 180 7.50 3.63 4.57
N LEU A 181 8.16 3.79 5.72
CA LEU A 181 9.63 3.92 5.81
C LEU A 181 10.32 2.73 5.16
N LEU A 182 9.88 1.51 5.49
CA LEU A 182 10.44 0.28 4.91
C LEU A 182 10.31 0.27 3.38
N GLY A 183 9.16 0.70 2.85
CA GLY A 183 8.90 0.75 1.42
C GLY A 183 9.73 1.79 0.68
N VAL A 184 9.82 3.01 1.21
CA VAL A 184 10.58 4.12 0.61
C VAL A 184 12.08 3.83 0.61
N LEU A 185 12.65 3.41 1.74
CA LEU A 185 14.07 3.07 1.83
C LEU A 185 14.40 1.77 1.09
N GLY A 186 13.46 0.84 1.02
CA GLY A 186 13.61 -0.38 0.22
C GLY A 186 13.65 -0.09 -1.28
N PHE A 187 12.97 0.97 -1.73
CA PHE A 187 13.06 1.44 -3.11
C PHE A 187 14.43 2.03 -3.44
N ALA A 188 15.05 2.78 -2.53
CA ALA A 188 16.42 3.23 -2.72
C ALA A 188 17.41 2.05 -2.84
N VAL A 189 17.23 0.98 -2.05
CA VAL A 189 18.05 -0.24 -2.21
C VAL A 189 17.81 -0.89 -3.57
N TYR A 190 16.56 -0.97 -4.02
CA TYR A 190 16.23 -1.54 -5.32
C TYR A 190 16.81 -0.75 -6.50
N GLU A 191 16.97 0.57 -6.36
CA GLU A 191 17.62 1.42 -7.37
C GLU A 191 19.14 1.52 -7.20
N ASP A 192 19.76 0.68 -6.36
CA ASP A 192 21.20 0.72 -6.04
C ASP A 192 21.67 2.08 -5.49
N ARG A 193 20.78 2.81 -4.80
CA ARG A 193 21.03 4.10 -4.14
C ARG A 193 21.32 3.97 -2.64
N LEU A 194 21.05 2.78 -2.08
CA LEU A 194 21.45 2.36 -0.74
C LEU A 194 21.96 0.91 -0.81
N GLU A 195 22.99 0.59 -0.05
CA GLU A 195 23.47 -0.79 0.07
C GLU A 195 22.50 -1.68 0.85
N ALA A 196 21.88 -1.15 1.90
CA ALA A 196 20.97 -1.88 2.76
C ALA A 196 19.87 -0.98 3.33
N ASN A 197 18.71 -1.57 3.63
CA ASN A 197 17.57 -0.82 4.18
C ASN A 197 17.68 -0.67 5.71
N PRO A 198 17.93 0.54 6.25
CA PRO A 198 18.10 0.74 7.69
C PRO A 198 16.79 0.52 8.47
N ALA A 199 15.62 0.53 7.83
CA ALA A 199 14.34 0.28 8.49
C ALA A 199 14.05 -1.20 8.74
N TYR A 200 14.81 -2.11 8.13
CA TYR A 200 14.53 -3.55 8.20
C TYR A 200 14.55 -4.06 9.66
N GLY A 201 13.47 -4.72 10.06
CA GLY A 201 13.29 -5.25 11.42
C GLY A 201 12.93 -4.24 12.51
N LEU A 202 12.79 -2.95 12.17
CA LEU A 202 12.48 -1.88 13.15
C LEU A 202 11.04 -1.35 13.04
N THR A 203 10.35 -1.68 11.95
CA THR A 203 9.07 -1.06 11.57
C THR A 203 7.84 -1.75 12.15
N ARG A 204 8.04 -2.86 12.88
CA ARG A 204 7.00 -3.56 13.66
C ARG A 204 7.47 -3.70 15.10
N PRO A 205 7.35 -2.64 15.92
CA PRO A 205 7.85 -2.65 17.29
C PRO A 205 7.06 -3.59 18.22
N LEU A 206 5.86 -4.04 17.83
CA LEU A 206 4.97 -4.85 18.64
C LEU A 206 4.39 -6.00 17.82
N ALA A 207 4.25 -7.17 18.44
CA ALA A 207 3.41 -8.24 17.91
C ALA A 207 1.98 -7.69 17.76
N LEU A 208 1.51 -7.57 16.52
CA LEU A 208 0.12 -7.20 16.27
C LEU A 208 -0.74 -8.37 16.72
N MET A 209 -1.27 -8.31 17.94
CA MET A 209 -2.26 -9.29 18.38
C MET A 209 -3.50 -9.15 17.50
N PRO A 210 -3.85 -10.17 16.71
CA PRO A 210 -5.09 -10.16 15.94
C PRO A 210 -6.26 -10.00 16.92
N ARG A 211 -7.17 -9.08 16.63
CA ARG A 211 -8.40 -8.95 17.43
C ARG A 211 -9.40 -10.01 16.97
N GLU A 212 -9.78 -10.93 17.85
CA GLU A 212 -10.82 -11.95 17.65
C GLU A 212 -12.23 -11.37 17.85
N ARG A 213 -12.52 -10.21 17.27
CA ARG A 213 -13.86 -9.61 17.37
C ARG A 213 -14.82 -10.34 16.44
N MET A 214 -15.90 -10.85 17.00
CA MET A 214 -17.08 -11.40 16.32
C MET A 214 -18.32 -10.81 16.98
N PHE A 215 -19.37 -10.57 16.19
CA PHE A 215 -20.69 -10.25 16.71
C PHE A 215 -21.45 -11.54 16.96
N ASP A 216 -22.07 -11.62 18.14
CA ASP A 216 -23.06 -12.63 18.46
C ASP A 216 -24.41 -12.31 17.79
N ASP A 217 -25.37 -13.23 17.92
CA ASP A 217 -26.69 -13.08 17.32
C ASP A 217 -27.44 -11.86 17.87
N GLU A 218 -27.28 -11.52 19.15
CA GLU A 218 -27.92 -10.34 19.73
C GLU A 218 -27.37 -9.03 19.13
N ALA A 219 -26.04 -8.91 18.99
CA ALA A 219 -25.43 -7.75 18.34
C ALA A 219 -25.80 -7.67 16.85
N LEU A 220 -25.84 -8.80 16.13
CA LEU A 220 -26.27 -8.85 14.73
C LEU A 220 -27.73 -8.41 14.57
N ARG A 221 -28.61 -8.88 15.44
CA ARG A 221 -30.03 -8.49 15.48
C ARG A 221 -30.20 -6.99 15.72
N ILE A 222 -29.49 -6.44 16.70
CA ILE A 222 -29.56 -5.00 17.01
C ILE A 222 -29.05 -4.19 15.80
N LEU A 223 -27.93 -4.59 15.18
CA LEU A 223 -27.41 -3.93 13.99
C LEU A 223 -28.41 -3.97 12.82
N TRP A 224 -29.03 -5.13 12.59
CA TRP A 224 -30.05 -5.31 11.55
C TRP A 224 -31.26 -4.40 11.78
N ASN A 225 -31.77 -4.34 13.02
CA ASN A 225 -32.92 -3.52 13.38
C ASN A 225 -32.63 -2.03 13.25
N GLU A 226 -31.49 -1.55 13.74
CA GLU A 226 -31.09 -0.14 13.62
C GLU A 226 -30.93 0.29 12.16
N ALA A 227 -30.42 -0.60 11.31
CA ALA A 227 -30.30 -0.37 9.88
C ALA A 227 -31.67 -0.37 9.17
N SER A 228 -32.58 -1.28 9.58
CA SER A 228 -33.96 -1.37 9.05
C SER A 228 -34.79 -0.12 9.35
N LEU A 229 -34.65 0.44 10.55
CA LEU A 229 -35.36 1.66 10.97
C LEU A 229 -34.99 2.89 10.12
N ALA A 230 -33.78 2.91 9.56
CA ALA A 230 -33.23 4.06 8.82
C ALA A 230 -34.04 4.45 7.58
N SER A 231 -34.68 3.46 6.95
CA SER A 231 -35.43 3.65 5.69
C SER A 231 -36.94 3.71 5.91
N LEU A 232 -37.43 3.53 7.15
CA LEU A 232 -38.85 3.64 7.50
C LEU A 232 -39.24 5.11 7.73
N PRO A 233 -40.47 5.51 7.37
CA PRO A 233 -41.01 6.80 7.77
C PRO A 233 -40.90 7.01 9.29
N ARG A 234 -40.64 8.27 9.69
CA ARG A 234 -40.71 8.64 11.11
C ARG A 234 -42.14 8.90 11.49
N THR A 235 -42.50 8.52 12.72
CA THR A 235 -43.79 8.91 13.30
C THR A 235 -43.70 10.33 13.87
N PRO A 236 -44.77 11.14 13.81
CA PRO A 236 -44.81 12.42 14.51
C PRO A 236 -44.42 12.27 15.99
N GLY A 237 -43.59 13.19 16.51
CA GLY A 237 -43.10 13.16 17.90
C GLY A 237 -41.93 12.20 18.16
N GLU A 238 -41.42 11.49 17.17
CA GLU A 238 -40.27 10.61 17.35
C GLU A 238 -39.00 11.39 17.77
N LYS A 239 -38.34 10.93 18.84
CA LYS A 239 -37.08 11.51 19.31
C LYS A 239 -35.98 11.34 18.26
N THR A 240 -35.32 12.43 17.89
CA THR A 240 -34.32 12.45 16.80
C THR A 240 -32.87 12.53 17.29
N ALA A 241 -32.65 12.55 18.60
CA ALA A 241 -31.35 12.75 19.24
C ALA A 241 -30.90 11.55 20.09
N GLY A 242 -29.59 11.51 20.42
CA GLY A 242 -29.00 10.48 21.28
C GLY A 242 -29.16 9.05 20.75
N LYS A 243 -29.62 8.13 21.60
CA LYS A 243 -29.87 6.72 21.23
C LYS A 243 -31.03 6.53 20.25
N HIS A 244 -31.91 7.52 20.09
CA HIS A 244 -33.06 7.47 19.19
C HIS A 244 -32.74 8.03 17.78
N ALA A 245 -31.56 8.65 17.61
CA ALA A 245 -31.14 9.17 16.31
C ALA A 245 -30.89 8.04 15.31
N ARG A 246 -31.81 7.88 14.34
CA ARG A 246 -31.70 6.90 13.25
C ARG A 246 -30.56 7.23 12.28
N LEU A 247 -30.07 6.20 11.60
CA LEU A 247 -29.22 6.36 10.42
C LEU A 247 -30.01 7.02 9.29
N ASP A 248 -29.33 7.65 8.35
CA ASP A 248 -29.95 8.01 7.07
C ASP A 248 -30.28 6.75 6.25
N ALA A 249 -31.35 6.84 5.46
CA ALA A 249 -31.86 5.72 4.68
C ALA A 249 -30.81 5.06 3.75
N PRO A 250 -29.98 5.79 2.99
CA PRO A 250 -28.93 5.16 2.17
C PRO A 250 -27.94 4.35 3.02
N THR A 251 -27.47 4.91 4.14
CA THR A 251 -26.52 4.23 5.04
C THR A 251 -27.13 2.98 5.67
N GLY A 252 -28.39 3.05 6.13
CA GLY A 252 -29.07 1.88 6.70
C GLY A 252 -29.25 0.76 5.67
N LEU A 253 -29.76 1.08 4.48
CA LEU A 253 -29.92 0.09 3.41
C LEU A 253 -28.58 -0.51 2.97
N ALA A 254 -27.53 0.31 2.85
CA ALA A 254 -26.18 -0.17 2.53
C ALA A 254 -25.62 -1.11 3.61
N ILE A 255 -25.91 -0.85 4.89
CA ILE A 255 -25.54 -1.77 5.98
C ILE A 255 -26.32 -3.07 5.83
N GLN A 256 -27.65 -3.06 5.67
CA GLN A 256 -28.42 -4.30 5.49
C GLN A 256 -27.95 -5.12 4.28
N PHE A 257 -27.62 -4.45 3.17
CA PHE A 257 -27.10 -5.10 1.97
C PHE A 257 -25.71 -5.71 2.21
N LEU A 258 -24.83 -5.03 2.93
CA LEU A 258 -23.55 -5.59 3.35
C LEU A 258 -23.75 -6.79 4.29
N MET A 259 -24.69 -6.71 5.23
CA MET A 259 -24.99 -7.78 6.16
C MET A 259 -25.47 -9.03 5.40
N THR A 260 -26.38 -8.90 4.44
CA THR A 260 -26.94 -10.04 3.67
C THR A 260 -26.00 -10.64 2.64
N THR A 261 -25.13 -9.82 2.02
CA THR A 261 -24.21 -10.30 0.96
C THR A 261 -22.82 -10.65 1.47
N LEU A 262 -22.49 -10.27 2.71
CA LEU A 262 -21.17 -10.40 3.32
C LEU A 262 -20.05 -9.76 2.48
N THR A 263 -20.34 -8.85 1.56
CA THR A 263 -19.33 -8.21 0.69
C THR A 263 -18.51 -7.16 1.44
N ARG A 264 -17.42 -6.67 0.85
CA ARG A 264 -16.59 -5.66 1.52
C ARG A 264 -17.34 -4.34 1.59
N ARG A 265 -17.08 -3.58 2.65
CA ARG A 265 -17.65 -2.25 2.90
C ARG A 265 -17.67 -1.32 1.69
N SER A 266 -16.56 -1.20 0.95
CA SER A 266 -16.49 -0.35 -0.24
C SER A 266 -17.26 -0.92 -1.42
N GLU A 267 -17.31 -2.25 -1.56
CA GLU A 267 -18.08 -2.91 -2.61
C GLU A 267 -19.58 -2.63 -2.41
N ALA A 268 -20.09 -2.84 -1.19
CA ALA A 268 -21.49 -2.59 -0.86
C ALA A 268 -21.86 -1.10 -0.89
N ALA A 269 -21.02 -0.20 -0.39
CA ALA A 269 -21.31 1.24 -0.35
C ALA A 269 -21.38 1.86 -1.75
N GLU A 270 -20.51 1.41 -2.66
CA GLU A 270 -20.33 2.04 -3.97
C GLU A 270 -21.02 1.24 -5.09
N VAL A 271 -21.99 0.38 -4.77
CA VAL A 271 -22.67 -0.47 -5.77
C VAL A 271 -23.52 0.34 -6.75
N LEU A 272 -23.40 -0.01 -8.04
CA LEU A 272 -24.11 0.59 -9.16
C LEU A 272 -25.24 -0.32 -9.62
N TRP A 273 -26.32 0.28 -10.13
CA TRP A 273 -27.42 -0.48 -10.71
C TRP A 273 -27.01 -1.27 -11.95
N SER A 274 -26.03 -0.80 -12.72
CA SER A 274 -25.48 -1.50 -13.88
C SER A 274 -24.73 -2.79 -13.52
N GLU A 275 -24.43 -3.02 -12.24
CA GLU A 275 -23.79 -4.25 -11.76
C GLU A 275 -24.81 -5.30 -11.28
N ILE A 276 -26.08 -4.90 -11.14
CA ILE A 276 -27.14 -5.72 -10.56
C ILE A 276 -28.04 -6.22 -11.69
N ASP A 277 -28.11 -7.54 -11.80
CA ASP A 277 -29.16 -8.22 -12.54
C ASP A 277 -30.22 -8.72 -11.55
N MET A 278 -31.35 -8.02 -11.51
CA MET A 278 -32.47 -8.32 -10.62
C MET A 278 -33.20 -9.60 -11.02
N ASP A 279 -33.18 -9.97 -12.31
CA ASP A 279 -33.93 -11.10 -12.85
C ASP A 279 -33.19 -12.41 -12.56
N SER A 280 -31.87 -12.44 -12.79
CA SER A 280 -31.03 -13.59 -12.44
C SER A 280 -30.66 -13.65 -10.95
N ALA A 281 -30.99 -12.59 -10.19
CA ALA A 281 -30.61 -12.39 -8.78
C ALA A 281 -29.09 -12.47 -8.58
N VAL A 282 -28.35 -11.70 -9.36
CA VAL A 282 -26.89 -11.68 -9.37
C VAL A 282 -26.34 -10.26 -9.34
N TRP A 283 -25.30 -10.06 -8.54
CA TRP A 283 -24.48 -8.86 -8.55
C TRP A 283 -23.07 -9.18 -9.08
N THR A 284 -22.65 -8.53 -10.16
CA THR A 284 -21.32 -8.69 -10.74
C THR A 284 -20.42 -7.51 -10.38
N ILE A 285 -19.49 -7.72 -9.46
CA ILE A 285 -18.50 -6.73 -9.03
C ILE A 285 -17.34 -6.74 -10.03
N PRO A 286 -17.08 -5.64 -10.75
CA PRO A 286 -15.99 -5.59 -11.71
C PRO A 286 -14.61 -5.60 -11.02
N SER A 287 -13.60 -6.11 -11.73
CA SER A 287 -12.24 -6.31 -11.20
C SER A 287 -11.58 -5.03 -10.69
N HIS A 288 -11.91 -3.87 -11.25
CA HIS A 288 -11.35 -2.58 -10.82
C HIS A 288 -11.92 -2.09 -9.47
N ARG A 289 -13.12 -2.57 -9.06
CA ARG A 289 -13.72 -2.29 -7.75
C ARG A 289 -13.39 -3.36 -6.70
N SER A 290 -13.20 -4.60 -7.14
CA SER A 290 -12.82 -5.69 -6.24
C SER A 290 -11.43 -5.48 -5.63
N LYS A 291 -11.31 -5.61 -4.30
CA LYS A 291 -10.01 -5.56 -3.61
C LYS A 291 -9.05 -6.63 -4.13
N ALA A 292 -9.60 -7.78 -4.51
CA ALA A 292 -8.84 -8.93 -4.98
C ALA A 292 -8.52 -8.86 -6.48
N ARG A 293 -8.94 -7.79 -7.18
CA ARG A 293 -8.64 -7.51 -8.60
C ARG A 293 -9.06 -8.61 -9.59
N HIS A 294 -10.14 -9.32 -9.27
CA HIS A 294 -10.83 -10.23 -10.18
C HIS A 294 -12.32 -9.91 -10.17
N VAL A 295 -13.04 -10.28 -11.23
CA VAL A 295 -14.50 -10.15 -11.30
C VAL A 295 -15.10 -11.08 -10.25
N GLN A 296 -15.99 -10.57 -9.42
CA GLN A 296 -16.67 -11.35 -8.40
C GLN A 296 -18.17 -11.35 -8.69
N VAL A 297 -18.73 -12.55 -8.85
CA VAL A 297 -20.17 -12.75 -9.02
C VAL A 297 -20.77 -13.10 -7.65
N VAL A 298 -21.74 -12.34 -7.17
CA VAL A 298 -22.36 -12.48 -5.85
C VAL A 298 -23.84 -12.80 -6.04
N PRO A 299 -24.32 -14.02 -5.68
CA PRO A 299 -25.75 -14.30 -5.64
C PRO A 299 -26.48 -13.37 -4.68
N LEU A 300 -27.66 -12.91 -5.06
CA LEU A 300 -28.48 -12.02 -4.25
C LEU A 300 -29.58 -12.83 -3.54
N PRO A 301 -29.50 -13.00 -2.21
CA PRO A 301 -30.59 -13.64 -1.47
C PRO A 301 -31.85 -12.76 -1.46
N ASN A 302 -32.99 -13.35 -1.13
CA ASN A 302 -34.30 -12.68 -1.17
C ASN A 302 -34.33 -11.38 -0.36
N GLU A 303 -33.67 -11.37 0.80
CA GLU A 303 -33.54 -10.21 1.68
C GLU A 303 -32.74 -9.09 1.01
N ALA A 304 -31.67 -9.42 0.27
CA ALA A 304 -30.91 -8.47 -0.51
C ALA A 304 -31.75 -7.88 -1.65
N LEU A 305 -32.52 -8.70 -2.36
CA LEU A 305 -33.43 -8.23 -3.41
C LEU A 305 -34.51 -7.29 -2.84
N ALA A 306 -35.05 -7.57 -1.66
CA ALA A 306 -36.00 -6.68 -0.99
C ALA A 306 -35.37 -5.32 -0.66
N ILE A 307 -34.13 -5.30 -0.15
CA ILE A 307 -33.36 -4.08 0.11
C ILE A 307 -33.15 -3.28 -1.19
N LEU A 308 -32.79 -3.96 -2.28
CA LEU A 308 -32.62 -3.34 -3.60
C LEU A 308 -33.93 -2.71 -4.11
N ARG A 309 -35.06 -3.43 -4.06
CA ARG A 309 -36.37 -2.86 -4.46
C ARG A 309 -36.70 -1.60 -3.68
N ARG A 310 -36.44 -1.60 -2.37
CA ARG A 310 -36.65 -0.42 -1.50
C ARG A 310 -35.71 0.73 -1.85
N ALA A 311 -34.43 0.45 -2.09
CA ALA A 311 -33.47 1.45 -2.54
C ALA A 311 -33.90 2.08 -3.87
N ARG A 312 -34.38 1.28 -4.83
CA ARG A 312 -34.90 1.76 -6.11
C ARG A 312 -36.12 2.66 -5.92
N ALA A 313 -37.05 2.30 -5.04
CA ALA A 313 -38.24 3.09 -4.75
C ALA A 313 -37.88 4.46 -4.13
N LEU A 314 -36.91 4.51 -3.22
CA LEU A 314 -36.46 5.76 -2.60
C LEU A 314 -35.61 6.64 -3.52
N TYR A 315 -34.84 6.02 -4.43
CA TYR A 315 -33.84 6.71 -5.26
C TYR A 315 -33.95 6.31 -6.74
N PRO A 316 -35.09 6.52 -7.42
CA PRO A 316 -35.35 5.96 -8.75
C PRO A 316 -34.40 6.47 -9.84
N LYS A 317 -33.93 7.73 -9.72
CA LYS A 317 -33.06 8.40 -10.71
C LYS A 317 -31.57 8.24 -10.43
N SER A 318 -31.18 7.58 -9.34
CA SER A 318 -29.77 7.43 -8.96
C SER A 318 -29.12 6.29 -9.74
N PRO A 319 -27.90 6.47 -10.30
CA PRO A 319 -27.13 5.35 -10.85
C PRO A 319 -26.55 4.45 -9.74
N TRP A 320 -26.34 5.01 -8.54
CA TRP A 320 -25.92 4.29 -7.35
C TRP A 320 -27.13 3.65 -6.66
N VAL A 321 -26.97 2.43 -6.17
CA VAL A 321 -27.99 1.79 -5.33
C VAL A 321 -28.17 2.56 -4.02
N PHE A 322 -27.06 3.02 -3.41
CA PHE A 322 -27.05 3.79 -2.17
C PHE A 322 -26.38 5.16 -2.41
N PRO A 323 -27.13 6.19 -2.83
CA PRO A 323 -26.57 7.51 -3.09
C PRO A 323 -26.17 8.26 -1.81
N ALA A 324 -25.24 9.21 -1.96
CA ALA A 324 -24.80 10.09 -0.90
C ALA A 324 -26.01 10.86 -0.30
N PRO A 325 -26.21 10.85 1.04
CA PRO A 325 -27.44 11.37 1.65
C PRO A 325 -27.74 12.85 1.38
N ARG A 326 -26.69 13.66 1.18
CA ARG A 326 -26.80 15.13 1.03
C ARG A 326 -26.91 15.58 -0.42
N ASN A 327 -25.90 15.29 -1.24
CA ASN A 327 -25.79 15.80 -2.60
C ASN A 327 -26.24 14.79 -3.68
N ARG A 328 -26.43 13.51 -3.34
CA ARG A 328 -26.93 12.44 -4.22
C ARG A 328 -26.15 12.22 -5.53
N THR A 329 -25.01 12.89 -5.73
CA THR A 329 -24.19 12.81 -6.95
C THR A 329 -23.21 11.63 -6.94
N GLY A 330 -22.87 11.13 -5.76
CA GLY A 330 -21.99 9.99 -5.56
C GLY A 330 -22.63 8.90 -4.71
N PRO A 331 -21.91 7.80 -4.44
CA PRO A 331 -22.34 6.78 -3.49
C PRO A 331 -22.24 7.29 -2.05
N VAL A 332 -22.87 6.58 -1.13
CA VAL A 332 -22.59 6.74 0.30
C VAL A 332 -21.10 6.51 0.56
N ASP A 333 -20.46 7.39 1.35
CA ASP A 333 -19.06 7.23 1.74
C ASP A 333 -18.89 5.90 2.47
N SER A 334 -18.04 5.01 1.95
CA SER A 334 -17.81 3.71 2.60
C SER A 334 -17.35 3.86 4.05
N ARG A 335 -16.65 4.94 4.44
CA ARG A 335 -16.28 5.19 5.85
C ARG A 335 -17.49 5.59 6.70
N ALA A 336 -18.56 6.14 6.11
CA ALA A 336 -19.80 6.44 6.81
C ALA A 336 -20.45 5.16 7.36
N LEU A 337 -20.38 4.04 6.62
CA LEU A 337 -20.86 2.73 7.11
C LEU A 337 -20.07 2.29 8.35
N THR A 338 -18.74 2.45 8.37
CA THR A 338 -17.94 2.14 9.57
C THR A 338 -18.31 3.05 10.73
N ARG A 339 -18.42 4.37 10.51
CA ARG A 339 -18.84 5.30 11.56
C ARG A 339 -20.24 4.97 12.09
N ALA A 340 -21.16 4.56 11.21
CA ALA A 340 -22.51 4.17 11.58
C ALA A 340 -22.51 2.92 12.46
N VAL A 341 -21.83 1.83 12.06
CA VAL A 341 -21.74 0.61 12.88
C VAL A 341 -21.07 0.89 14.23
N VAL A 342 -19.92 1.58 14.25
CA VAL A 342 -19.23 1.93 15.51
C VAL A 342 -20.15 2.74 16.42
N ARG A 343 -20.84 3.74 15.87
CA ARG A 343 -21.78 4.57 16.62
C ARG A 343 -22.97 3.76 17.15
N THR A 344 -23.48 2.81 16.38
CA THR A 344 -24.54 1.90 16.84
C THR A 344 -24.02 1.04 17.99
N CYS A 345 -22.82 0.46 17.88
CA CYS A 345 -22.22 -0.30 18.97
C CYS A 345 -22.12 0.54 20.25
N THR A 346 -21.60 1.77 20.16
CA THR A 346 -21.50 2.67 21.32
C THR A 346 -22.86 3.01 21.91
N ARG A 347 -23.86 3.38 21.08
CA ARG A 347 -25.19 3.81 21.56
C ARG A 347 -26.03 2.67 22.14
N ARG A 348 -25.80 1.45 21.67
CA ARG A 348 -26.54 0.25 22.07
C ARG A 348 -25.75 -0.63 23.04
N ASN A 349 -24.61 -0.15 23.53
CA ASN A 349 -23.73 -0.86 24.45
C ASN A 349 -23.30 -2.25 23.94
N LEU A 350 -23.04 -2.36 22.63
CA LEU A 350 -22.51 -3.58 22.02
C LEU A 350 -20.98 -3.59 22.07
N PRO A 351 -20.36 -4.78 21.97
CA PRO A 351 -18.93 -4.88 21.74
C PRO A 351 -18.47 -4.02 20.57
N ALA A 352 -17.30 -3.40 20.70
CA ALA A 352 -16.76 -2.50 19.69
C ALA A 352 -16.45 -3.24 18.39
N GLY A 353 -17.22 -2.98 17.33
CA GLY A 353 -17.02 -3.62 16.03
C GLY A 353 -17.24 -2.71 14.82
N SER A 354 -17.15 -3.31 13.65
CA SER A 354 -17.15 -2.66 12.34
C SER A 354 -17.85 -3.54 11.28
N PRO A 355 -18.12 -3.01 10.07
CA PRO A 355 -18.66 -3.84 8.98
C PRO A 355 -17.81 -5.07 8.65
N HIS A 356 -16.50 -5.04 8.93
CA HIS A 356 -15.63 -6.20 8.75
C HIS A 356 -15.93 -7.31 9.76
N ASP A 357 -16.30 -6.95 10.98
CA ASP A 357 -16.61 -7.92 12.03
C ASP A 357 -17.95 -8.61 11.75
N VAL A 358 -18.93 -7.92 11.14
CA VAL A 358 -20.14 -8.58 10.60
C VAL A 358 -19.77 -9.64 9.57
N ARG A 359 -18.90 -9.28 8.62
CA ARG A 359 -18.45 -10.19 7.57
C ARG A 359 -17.73 -11.41 8.13
N ARG A 360 -16.89 -11.22 9.16
CA ARG A 360 -16.24 -12.32 9.88
C ARG A 360 -17.26 -13.20 10.60
N SER A 361 -18.23 -12.58 11.28
CA SER A 361 -19.29 -13.31 12.00
C SER A 361 -20.07 -14.20 11.04
N GLY A 362 -20.52 -13.67 9.89
CA GLY A 362 -21.21 -14.49 8.90
C GLY A 362 -20.37 -15.62 8.32
N ALA A 363 -19.09 -15.39 8.07
CA ALA A 363 -18.18 -16.45 7.63
C ALA A 363 -18.06 -17.57 8.68
N THR A 364 -17.86 -17.21 9.95
CA THR A 364 -17.76 -18.15 11.06
C THR A 364 -19.06 -18.91 11.25
N THR A 365 -20.22 -18.22 11.29
CA THR A 365 -21.55 -18.84 11.43
C THR A 365 -21.85 -19.81 10.29
N LEU A 366 -21.55 -19.44 9.04
CA LEU A 366 -21.72 -20.32 7.88
C LEU A 366 -20.91 -21.61 8.03
N THR A 367 -19.64 -21.51 8.45
CA THR A 367 -18.80 -22.69 8.63
C THR A 367 -19.17 -23.52 9.87
N GLY A 368 -19.44 -22.87 10.99
CA GLY A 368 -19.57 -23.52 12.29
C GLY A 368 -20.98 -24.04 12.59
N ARG A 369 -22.02 -23.28 12.20
CA ARG A 369 -23.42 -23.63 12.49
C ARG A 369 -24.10 -24.30 11.30
N TYR A 370 -23.79 -23.88 10.08
CA TYR A 370 -24.45 -24.35 8.86
C TYR A 370 -23.62 -25.32 8.03
N GLY A 371 -22.42 -25.70 8.51
CA GLY A 371 -21.57 -26.71 7.86
C GLY A 371 -21.08 -26.32 6.46
N VAL A 372 -21.16 -25.05 6.06
CA VAL A 372 -20.73 -24.61 4.73
C VAL A 372 -19.21 -24.70 4.65
N GLY A 373 -18.71 -25.46 3.67
CA GLY A 373 -17.27 -25.68 3.50
C GLY A 373 -16.47 -24.38 3.39
N ARG A 374 -15.32 -24.31 4.06
CA ARG A 374 -14.42 -23.13 4.05
C ARG A 374 -14.03 -22.68 2.64
N PHE A 375 -13.99 -23.62 1.70
CA PHE A 375 -13.74 -23.36 0.29
C PHE A 375 -14.84 -22.50 -0.35
N ILE A 376 -16.12 -22.83 -0.12
CA ILE A 376 -17.27 -22.06 -0.61
C ILE A 376 -17.34 -20.70 0.09
N VAL A 377 -17.12 -20.66 1.41
CA VAL A 377 -17.06 -19.39 2.16
C VAL A 377 -15.92 -18.51 1.65
N GLY A 378 -14.75 -19.06 1.34
CA GLY A 378 -13.65 -18.34 0.72
C GLY A 378 -14.02 -17.68 -0.62
N HIS A 379 -14.76 -18.40 -1.48
CA HIS A 379 -15.27 -17.88 -2.76
C HIS A 379 -16.36 -16.82 -2.58
N LEU A 380 -17.29 -17.01 -1.64
CA LEU A 380 -18.31 -16.02 -1.26
C LEU A 380 -17.64 -14.71 -0.82
N LEU A 381 -16.57 -14.84 -0.02
CA LEU A 381 -15.77 -13.73 0.46
C LEU A 381 -14.83 -13.16 -0.64
N GLY A 382 -14.71 -13.75 -1.82
CA GLY A 382 -13.80 -13.27 -2.86
C GLY A 382 -12.34 -13.22 -2.37
N HIS A 383 -11.94 -14.24 -1.59
CA HIS A 383 -10.55 -14.49 -1.23
C HIS A 383 -9.85 -15.13 -2.43
N THR A 384 -8.68 -14.62 -2.79
CA THR A 384 -7.82 -15.33 -3.75
C THR A 384 -7.33 -16.60 -3.07
N VAL A 385 -7.55 -17.75 -3.70
CA VAL A 385 -6.99 -19.04 -3.28
C VAL A 385 -5.47 -18.89 -3.22
N ARG A 386 -4.91 -18.69 -2.02
CA ARG A 386 -3.49 -18.46 -1.81
C ARG A 386 -2.82 -19.49 -0.91
N ASP A 387 -3.59 -20.27 -0.16
CA ASP A 387 -3.06 -21.26 0.77
C ASP A 387 -3.63 -22.65 0.43
N GLY A 388 -2.77 -23.58 0.04
CA GLY A 388 -3.05 -25.03 -0.10
C GLY A 388 -3.69 -25.52 -1.40
N ALA A 389 -4.21 -24.63 -2.25
CA ALA A 389 -4.96 -25.00 -3.46
C ALA A 389 -4.34 -24.44 -4.76
N THR A 390 -3.02 -24.31 -4.79
CA THR A 390 -2.28 -23.94 -6.01
C THR A 390 -2.48 -24.98 -7.13
N VAL A 391 -2.83 -26.21 -6.77
CA VAL A 391 -3.11 -27.31 -7.72
C VAL A 391 -4.52 -27.22 -8.33
N THR A 392 -5.51 -26.66 -7.63
CA THR A 392 -6.89 -26.54 -8.16
C THR A 392 -7.18 -25.22 -8.88
N GLY A 393 -6.42 -24.15 -8.61
CA GLY A 393 -6.63 -22.84 -9.24
C GLY A 393 -6.44 -22.81 -10.77
N VAL A 394 -5.79 -23.82 -11.36
CA VAL A 394 -5.65 -23.99 -12.82
C VAL A 394 -6.82 -24.78 -13.42
N TYR A 395 -7.51 -25.61 -12.62
CA TYR A 395 -8.53 -26.55 -13.09
C TYR A 395 -9.97 -26.16 -12.73
N ASP A 396 -10.16 -25.29 -11.75
CA ASP A 396 -11.48 -24.97 -11.24
C ASP A 396 -12.04 -23.69 -11.88
N ARG A 397 -12.74 -23.89 -13.01
CA ARG A 397 -13.52 -22.84 -13.71
C ARG A 397 -14.95 -22.75 -13.21
N TYR A 398 -15.33 -23.55 -12.22
CA TYR A 398 -16.69 -23.57 -11.71
C TYR A 398 -16.90 -22.38 -10.76
N SER A 399 -17.96 -21.62 -11.02
CA SER A 399 -18.29 -20.40 -10.27
C SER A 399 -18.90 -20.67 -8.88
N TYR A 400 -19.20 -21.94 -8.56
CA TYR A 400 -19.89 -22.40 -7.35
C TYR A 400 -21.17 -21.62 -7.03
N MET A 401 -21.90 -21.21 -8.09
CA MET A 401 -23.01 -20.28 -7.94
C MET A 401 -24.18 -20.88 -7.18
N ALA A 402 -24.47 -22.17 -7.36
CA ALA A 402 -25.53 -22.85 -6.62
C ALA A 402 -25.21 -22.90 -5.12
N GLU A 403 -23.99 -23.30 -4.76
CA GLU A 403 -23.50 -23.42 -3.39
C GLU A 403 -23.41 -22.06 -2.70
N LYS A 404 -22.90 -21.04 -3.41
CA LYS A 404 -22.86 -19.66 -2.91
C LYS A 404 -24.26 -19.09 -2.72
N ARG A 405 -25.20 -19.40 -3.62
CA ARG A 405 -26.59 -18.95 -3.53
C ARG A 405 -27.27 -19.57 -2.30
N ALA A 406 -27.11 -20.88 -2.11
CA ALA A 406 -27.61 -21.56 -0.92
C ALA A 406 -27.01 -20.97 0.36
N ALA A 407 -25.67 -20.82 0.42
CA ALA A 407 -24.99 -20.28 1.60
C ALA A 407 -25.44 -18.83 1.93
N LEU A 408 -25.50 -17.94 0.94
CA LEU A 408 -25.95 -16.56 1.17
C LEU A 408 -27.43 -16.49 1.53
N GLN A 409 -28.28 -17.35 0.98
CA GLN A 409 -29.68 -17.41 1.37
C GLN A 409 -29.84 -17.86 2.82
N THR A 410 -29.16 -18.94 3.23
CA THR A 410 -29.14 -19.40 4.63
C THR A 410 -28.67 -18.29 5.58
N TRP A 411 -27.59 -17.60 5.24
CA TRP A 411 -27.06 -16.51 6.07
C TRP A 411 -27.99 -15.29 6.14
N ALA A 412 -28.53 -14.85 5.00
CA ALA A 412 -29.41 -13.69 4.96
C ALA A 412 -30.69 -13.95 5.75
N SER A 413 -31.28 -15.14 5.62
CA SER A 413 -32.43 -15.56 6.40
C SER A 413 -32.12 -15.72 7.88
N HIS A 414 -30.91 -16.19 8.25
CA HIS A 414 -30.46 -16.21 9.64
C HIS A 414 -30.52 -14.81 10.24
N VAL A 415 -29.79 -13.85 9.66
CA VAL A 415 -29.67 -12.48 10.20
C VAL A 415 -31.01 -11.74 10.24
N ALA A 416 -31.84 -11.90 9.21
CA ALA A 416 -33.11 -11.19 9.12
C ALA A 416 -34.17 -11.70 10.11
N ASN A 417 -34.06 -12.95 10.56
CA ASN A 417 -35.02 -13.59 11.46
C ASN A 417 -34.53 -13.73 12.91
N LEU A 418 -33.40 -13.11 13.27
CA LEU A 418 -32.90 -13.13 14.65
C LEU A 418 -33.92 -12.52 15.62
N LYS A 419 -34.26 -13.25 16.67
CA LYS A 419 -35.20 -12.83 17.72
C LYS A 419 -34.44 -12.39 18.98
N PRO A 420 -35.06 -11.56 19.85
CA PRO A 420 -34.49 -11.24 21.14
C PRO A 420 -34.20 -12.51 21.94
N SER A 421 -33.05 -12.55 22.62
CA SER A 421 -32.73 -13.61 23.57
C SER A 421 -33.85 -13.73 24.63
N GLY A 422 -34.47 -14.91 24.71
CA GLY A 422 -35.57 -15.20 25.64
C GLY A 422 -36.94 -15.52 25.03
N GLN A 423 -37.14 -15.31 23.71
CA GLN A 423 -38.32 -15.84 23.01
C GLN A 423 -37.95 -17.13 22.27
N ARG A 424 -38.33 -18.28 22.84
CA ARG A 424 -38.24 -19.58 22.18
C ARG A 424 -39.12 -19.58 20.93
N ASP A 425 -38.63 -20.18 19.85
CA ASP A 425 -39.45 -20.50 18.69
C ASP A 425 -40.54 -21.51 19.09
N GLN A 426 -41.65 -21.55 18.34
CA GLN A 426 -42.70 -22.57 18.55
C GLN A 426 -42.19 -24.03 18.43
N ALA A 427 -40.94 -24.23 18.00
CA ALA A 427 -40.25 -25.51 17.91
C ALA A 427 -39.28 -25.81 19.07
N GLY A 428 -39.17 -24.95 20.09
CA GLY A 428 -38.55 -25.30 21.37
C GLY A 428 -37.05 -25.63 21.38
N GLN A 429 -36.26 -25.31 20.35
CA GLN A 429 -34.81 -25.53 20.40
C GLN A 429 -34.04 -24.36 21.04
N PRO A 430 -33.05 -24.63 21.91
CA PRO A 430 -32.28 -23.61 22.59
C PRO A 430 -31.32 -22.86 21.66
N SER A 431 -31.22 -21.55 21.89
CA SER A 431 -30.17 -20.69 21.34
C SER A 431 -28.83 -21.08 21.97
N TRP A 432 -27.92 -21.68 21.20
CA TRP A 432 -26.59 -22.07 21.65
C TRP A 432 -25.76 -20.84 22.06
N GLU A 433 -25.31 -20.84 23.31
CA GLU A 433 -24.26 -19.96 23.87
C GLU A 433 -22.90 -20.17 23.20
#